data_AF-A0A6P0BCM1-F1
#
_entry.id   AF-A0A6P0BCM1-F1
#
_cell.length_a   1.000
_cell.length_b   1.000
_cell.length_c   1.000
_cell.angle_alpha   90.00
_cell.angle_beta   90.00
_cell.angle_gamma   90.00
#
_symmetry.space_group_name_H-M   'P 1'
#
loop_
_entity.id
_entity.type
_entity.pdbx_description
1 polymer ?
#
loop_
_entity_poly.entity_id
_entity_poly.type
_entity_poly.pdbx_seq_one_letter_code
_entity_poly.pdbx_strand_id
1 'polypeptide(L)'
;MKSLSIVAAFALAIPAVPAFAGFIDGNTLYSWCLANDPATKYQADASCRSFIEGVADHMELMSDKECVRPGVTAGQLADVVIKSLRDHPEERDHGAAYLSHRAIENAFCPSKS
;
A
#
# COMPACT_ATOMS: atom_id res chain seq x y z
N MET A 1 -24.87 -17.61 -45.30
CA MET A 1 -24.61 -18.19 -43.96
C MET A 1 -23.35 -19.03 -44.06
N LYS A 2 -22.43 -18.95 -43.07
CA LYS A 2 -21.01 -19.39 -43.08
C LYS A 2 -20.10 -18.27 -43.65
N SER A 3 -19.10 -17.71 -42.97
CA SER A 3 -18.29 -18.18 -41.83
C SER A 3 -18.13 -17.09 -40.77
N LEU A 4 -18.58 -17.34 -39.54
CA LEU A 4 -18.36 -16.44 -38.39
C LEU A 4 -17.60 -17.17 -37.28
N SER A 5 -16.62 -18.01 -37.64
CA SER A 5 -16.07 -19.03 -36.72
C SER A 5 -14.56 -19.00 -36.52
N ILE A 6 -13.85 -17.94 -36.93
CA ILE A 6 -12.37 -17.90 -36.79
C ILE A 6 -11.86 -16.76 -35.87
N VAL A 7 -12.69 -15.81 -35.46
CA VAL A 7 -12.23 -14.67 -34.63
C VAL A 7 -12.12 -15.02 -33.12
N ALA A 8 -12.70 -16.14 -32.67
CA ALA A 8 -12.77 -16.49 -31.25
C ALA A 8 -11.45 -17.04 -30.64
N ALA A 9 -10.43 -17.34 -31.45
CA ALA A 9 -9.21 -18.00 -30.95
C ALA A 9 -8.14 -17.05 -30.38
N PHE A 10 -8.19 -15.75 -30.67
CA PHE A 10 -7.17 -14.79 -30.20
C PHE A 10 -7.41 -14.27 -28.76
N ALA A 11 -8.59 -14.49 -28.18
CA ALA A 11 -8.90 -14.02 -26.83
C ALA A 11 -8.23 -14.87 -25.71
N LEU A 12 -7.73 -16.07 -26.04
CA LEU A 12 -7.14 -17.01 -25.06
C LEU A 12 -5.62 -16.90 -24.93
N ALA A 13 -4.96 -16.02 -25.70
CA ALA A 13 -3.51 -15.86 -25.68
C ALA A 13 -3.02 -14.72 -24.76
N ILE A 14 -3.87 -14.22 -23.85
CA ILE A 14 -3.41 -13.28 -22.82
C ILE A 14 -2.59 -14.10 -21.81
N PRO A 15 -1.28 -13.85 -21.65
CA PRO A 15 -0.50 -14.54 -20.63
C PRO A 15 -1.15 -14.27 -19.28
N ALA A 16 -1.46 -15.33 -18.54
CA ALA A 16 -1.97 -15.21 -17.18
C ALA A 16 -0.88 -14.52 -16.35
N VAL A 17 -1.11 -13.26 -16.00
CA VAL A 17 -0.28 -12.56 -15.02
C VAL A 17 -0.44 -13.33 -13.71
N PRO A 18 0.65 -13.75 -13.04
CA PRO A 18 0.54 -14.45 -11.78
C PRO A 18 -0.27 -13.60 -10.81
N ALA A 19 -1.45 -14.09 -10.42
CA ALA A 19 -2.26 -13.47 -9.39
C ALA A 19 -1.54 -13.70 -8.06
N PHE A 20 -0.93 -12.65 -7.52
CA PHE A 20 -0.31 -12.72 -6.21
C PHE A 20 -1.42 -12.68 -5.15
N ALA A 21 -1.86 -13.86 -4.69
CA ALA A 21 -2.89 -14.01 -3.67
C ALA A 21 -2.37 -13.81 -2.22
N GLY A 22 -1.23 -13.12 -2.07
CA GLY A 22 -0.61 -12.83 -0.79
C GLY A 22 -1.03 -11.46 -0.24
N PHE A 23 -0.96 -11.29 1.07
CA PHE A 23 -1.00 -9.97 1.68
C PHE A 23 0.22 -9.14 1.25
N ILE A 24 0.07 -7.82 1.24
CA ILE A 24 1.14 -6.88 0.89
C ILE A 24 2.15 -6.84 2.04
N ASP A 25 3.43 -7.07 1.75
CA ASP A 25 4.54 -6.94 2.71
C ASP A 25 5.18 -5.55 2.66
N GLY A 26 6.04 -5.25 3.63
CA GLY A 26 6.76 -3.98 3.72
C GLY A 26 7.65 -3.70 2.51
N ASN A 27 8.24 -4.73 1.88
CA ASN A 27 9.04 -4.58 0.66
C ASN A 27 8.19 -4.09 -0.51
N THR A 28 7.02 -4.70 -0.70
CA THR A 28 6.07 -4.32 -1.75
C THR A 28 5.59 -2.89 -1.54
N LEU A 29 5.14 -2.56 -0.33
CA LEU A 29 4.70 -1.20 -0.01
C LEU A 29 5.82 -0.17 -0.25
N TYR A 30 7.04 -0.45 0.25
CA TYR A 30 8.19 0.43 0.06
C TYR A 30 8.52 0.64 -1.42
N SER A 31 8.41 -0.42 -2.24
CA SER A 31 8.64 -0.33 -3.69
C SER A 31 7.64 0.58 -4.40
N TRP A 32 6.36 0.55 -3.99
CA TRP A 32 5.34 1.43 -4.55
C TRP A 32 5.63 2.89 -4.22
N CYS A 33 6.00 3.16 -2.96
CA CYS A 33 6.28 4.50 -2.48
C CYS A 33 7.52 5.14 -3.13
N LEU A 34 8.46 4.33 -3.65
CA LEU A 34 9.68 4.81 -4.30
C LEU A 34 9.68 4.67 -5.83
N ALA A 35 8.55 4.25 -6.42
CA ALA A 35 8.45 4.06 -7.86
C ALA A 35 8.63 5.39 -8.59
N ASN A 36 9.64 5.45 -9.48
CA ASN A 36 9.97 6.64 -10.26
C ASN A 36 9.83 6.43 -11.77
N ASP A 37 9.36 5.26 -12.21
CA ASP A 37 9.07 5.01 -13.62
C ASP A 37 7.93 5.94 -14.08
N PRO A 38 8.16 6.82 -15.07
CA PRO A 38 7.12 7.73 -15.56
C PRO A 38 5.83 7.04 -16.00
N ALA A 39 5.90 5.79 -16.47
CA ALA A 39 4.73 5.03 -16.91
C ALA A 39 3.84 4.54 -15.76
N THR A 40 4.40 4.34 -14.56
CA THR A 40 3.68 3.74 -13.43
C THR A 40 3.67 4.61 -12.16
N LYS A 41 4.45 5.69 -12.11
CA LYS A 41 4.65 6.51 -10.90
C LYS A 41 3.36 6.96 -10.22
N TYR A 42 2.35 7.39 -10.99
CA TYR A 42 1.10 7.88 -10.42
C TYR A 42 0.26 6.75 -9.81
N GLN A 43 0.25 5.59 -10.46
CA GLN A 43 -0.43 4.40 -9.96
C GLN A 43 0.26 3.88 -8.69
N ALA A 44 1.59 3.88 -8.68
CA ALA A 44 2.38 3.40 -7.55
C ALA A 44 2.30 4.37 -6.35
N ASP A 45 2.38 5.68 -6.57
CA ASP A 45 2.16 6.69 -5.53
C ASP A 45 0.74 6.59 -4.95
N ALA A 46 -0.28 6.46 -5.81
CA ALA A 46 -1.66 6.24 -5.35
C ALA A 46 -1.79 4.94 -4.53
N SER A 47 -1.16 3.85 -4.96
CA SER A 47 -1.18 2.56 -4.25
C SER A 47 -0.49 2.67 -2.89
N CYS A 48 0.66 3.36 -2.82
CA CYS A 48 1.37 3.63 -1.57
C CYS A 48 0.48 4.43 -0.60
N ARG A 49 -0.05 5.58 -1.04
CA ARG A 49 -0.82 6.48 -0.18
C ARG A 49 -2.14 5.88 0.27
N SER A 50 -2.93 5.33 -0.65
CA SER A 50 -4.24 4.74 -0.31
C SER A 50 -4.12 3.54 0.62
N PHE A 51 -3.08 2.72 0.48
CA PHE A 51 -2.84 1.62 1.41
C PHE A 51 -2.56 2.15 2.83
N ILE A 52 -1.72 3.17 2.96
CA ILE A 52 -1.34 3.79 4.24
C ILE A 52 -2.53 4.53 4.87
N GLU A 53 -3.31 5.25 4.08
CA GLU A 53 -4.56 5.88 4.50
C GLU A 53 -5.55 4.84 5.03
N GLY A 54 -5.75 3.72 4.33
CA GLY A 54 -6.65 2.66 4.80
C GLY A 54 -6.22 2.05 6.15
N VAL A 55 -4.91 2.03 6.45
CA VAL A 55 -4.43 1.64 7.78
C VAL A 55 -4.76 2.70 8.81
N ALA A 56 -4.59 3.99 8.49
CA ALA A 56 -4.95 5.09 9.38
C ALA A 56 -6.47 5.13 9.66
N ASP A 57 -7.31 4.95 8.63
CA ASP A 57 -8.77 4.86 8.77
C ASP A 57 -9.16 3.70 9.69
N HIS A 58 -8.51 2.54 9.53
CA HIS A 58 -8.74 1.41 10.43
C HIS A 58 -8.34 1.74 11.87
N MET A 59 -7.24 2.46 12.09
CA MET A 59 -6.83 2.89 13.43
C MET A 59 -7.84 3.86 14.05
N GLU A 60 -8.39 4.78 13.27
CA GLU A 60 -9.44 5.71 13.71
C GLU A 60 -10.72 4.97 14.10
N LEU A 61 -11.13 3.98 13.29
CA LEU A 61 -12.33 3.17 13.57
C LEU A 61 -12.20 2.29 14.83
N MET A 62 -10.98 1.86 15.18
CA MET A 62 -10.74 0.88 16.25
C MET A 62 -10.25 1.51 17.57
N SER A 63 -9.86 2.78 17.57
CA SER A 63 -9.25 3.44 18.73
C SER A 63 -10.23 4.37 19.44
N ASP A 64 -10.39 4.21 20.76
CA ASP A 64 -11.11 5.17 21.61
C ASP A 64 -10.34 6.49 21.82
N LYS A 65 -9.07 6.53 21.39
CA LYS A 65 -8.20 7.70 21.46
C LYS A 65 -7.92 8.23 20.06
N GLU A 66 -7.93 9.54 19.93
CA GLU A 66 -7.49 10.23 18.72
C GLU A 66 -5.98 10.00 18.54
N CYS A 67 -5.62 9.03 17.71
CA CYS A 67 -4.22 8.72 17.40
C CYS A 67 -3.70 9.67 16.32
N VAL A 68 -4.37 9.72 15.18
CA VAL A 68 -4.04 10.63 14.09
C VAL A 68 -4.81 11.93 14.33
N ARG A 69 -4.09 12.96 14.79
CA ARG A 69 -4.69 14.27 15.07
C ARG A 69 -5.26 14.93 13.80
N PRO A 70 -6.22 15.87 13.93
CA PRO A 70 -6.81 16.55 12.79
C PRO A 70 -5.76 17.34 12.01
N GLY A 71 -5.86 17.29 10.69
CA GLY A 71 -4.95 18.00 9.78
C GLY A 71 -3.65 17.25 9.45
N VAL A 72 -3.42 16.06 10.00
CA VAL A 72 -2.41 15.15 9.44
C VAL A 72 -2.83 14.76 8.03
N THR A 73 -1.93 14.95 7.07
CA THR A 73 -2.20 14.67 5.67
C THR A 73 -1.77 13.26 5.29
N ALA A 74 -2.36 12.74 4.21
CA ALA A 74 -1.89 11.54 3.51
C ALA A 74 -0.39 11.53 3.24
N GLY A 75 0.17 12.69 2.87
CA GLY A 75 1.61 12.85 2.65
C GLY A 75 2.43 12.62 3.90
N GLN A 76 2.00 13.18 5.04
CA GLN A 76 2.69 12.98 6.32
C GLN A 76 2.58 11.55 6.83
N LEU A 77 1.43 10.88 6.62
CA LEU A 77 1.30 9.45 6.89
C LEU A 77 2.30 8.64 6.05
N ALA A 78 2.37 8.93 4.74
CA ALA A 78 3.33 8.29 3.85
C ALA A 78 4.78 8.55 4.29
N ASP A 79 5.14 9.79 4.64
CA ASP A 79 6.50 10.16 5.05
C ASP A 79 6.99 9.34 6.27
N VAL A 80 6.14 9.16 7.29
CA VAL A 80 6.54 8.43 8.51
C VAL A 80 6.63 6.92 8.27
N VAL A 81 5.73 6.37 7.46
CA VAL A 81 5.76 4.95 7.09
C VAL A 81 6.96 4.65 6.20
N ILE A 82 7.22 5.46 5.16
CA ILE A 82 8.37 5.31 4.27
C ILE A 82 9.67 5.44 5.07
N LYS A 83 9.75 6.40 6.01
CA LYS A 83 10.88 6.52 6.92
C LYS A 83 11.07 5.23 7.73
N SER A 84 10.01 4.72 8.36
CA SER A 84 10.10 3.49 9.17
C SER A 84 10.56 2.29 8.35
N LEU A 85 9.97 2.09 7.16
CA LEU A 85 10.40 1.01 6.26
C LEU A 85 11.86 1.21 5.84
N ARG A 86 12.27 2.42 5.46
CA ARG A 86 13.66 2.73 5.09
C ARG A 86 14.63 2.35 6.21
N ASP A 87 14.32 2.76 7.44
CA ASP A 87 15.20 2.67 8.58
C ASP A 87 15.23 1.25 9.20
N HIS A 88 14.23 0.40 8.88
CA HIS A 88 14.12 -0.99 9.36
C HIS A 88 13.98 -2.00 8.18
N PRO A 89 14.99 -2.15 7.30
CA PRO A 89 14.94 -3.09 6.19
C PRO A 89 14.76 -4.55 6.62
N GLU A 90 15.24 -4.91 7.82
CA GLU A 90 15.15 -6.24 8.41
C GLU A 90 13.73 -6.68 8.76
N GLU A 91 12.78 -5.73 8.88
CA GLU A 91 11.38 -6.02 9.22
C GLU A 91 10.46 -6.01 7.97
N ARG A 92 10.97 -5.67 6.78
CA ARG A 92 10.13 -5.42 5.59
C ARG A 92 9.48 -6.66 4.99
N ASP A 93 9.90 -7.85 5.38
CA ASP A 93 9.23 -9.10 5.03
C ASP A 93 7.91 -9.30 5.78
N HIS A 94 7.67 -8.51 6.84
CA HIS A 94 6.40 -8.54 7.56
C HIS A 94 5.27 -7.81 6.81
N GLY A 95 4.04 -8.07 7.24
CA GLY A 95 2.85 -7.48 6.63
C GLY A 95 2.86 -5.96 6.69
N ALA A 96 2.64 -5.31 5.55
CA ALA A 96 2.69 -3.86 5.42
C ALA A 96 1.69 -3.13 6.33
N ALA A 97 0.50 -3.70 6.53
CA ALA A 97 -0.51 -3.09 7.42
C ALA A 97 0.01 -2.99 8.87
N TYR A 98 0.69 -4.03 9.37
CA TYR A 98 1.30 -4.03 10.69
C TYR A 98 2.42 -3.01 10.81
N LEU A 99 3.32 -2.97 9.84
CA LEU A 99 4.44 -2.04 9.81
C LEU A 99 3.95 -0.58 9.72
N SER A 100 2.97 -0.31 8.87
CA SER A 100 2.32 1.00 8.75
C SER A 100 1.63 1.41 10.04
N HIS A 101 0.87 0.51 10.68
CA HIS A 101 0.21 0.77 11.95
C HIS A 101 1.23 1.20 13.01
N ARG A 102 2.31 0.42 13.19
CA ARG A 102 3.37 0.74 14.15
C ARG A 102 4.04 2.07 13.86
N ALA A 103 4.32 2.37 12.60
CA ALA A 103 4.94 3.63 12.20
C ALA A 103 4.04 4.84 12.50
N ILE A 104 2.74 4.72 12.19
CA ILE A 104 1.73 5.75 12.48
C ILE A 104 1.55 5.90 13.99
N GLU A 105 1.44 4.79 14.73
CA GLU A 105 1.32 4.79 16.20
C GLU A 105 2.50 5.53 16.84
N ASN A 106 3.73 5.18 16.45
CA ASN A 106 4.94 5.81 16.98
C ASN A 106 5.06 7.30 16.63
N ALA A 107 4.51 7.73 15.50
CA ALA A 107 4.63 9.10 15.02
C ALA A 107 3.54 10.04 15.54
N PHE A 108 2.32 9.54 15.70
CA PHE A 108 1.14 10.39 15.91
C PHE A 108 0.34 10.04 17.15
N CYS A 109 0.26 8.77 17.55
CA CYS A 109 -0.53 8.42 18.73
C CYS A 109 0.05 9.08 19.99
N PRO A 110 -0.82 9.52 20.92
CA PRO A 110 -0.38 9.91 22.25
C PRO A 110 0.43 8.77 22.88
N SER A 111 1.57 9.09 23.50
CA SER A 111 2.38 8.11 24.24
C SER A 111 1.51 7.34 25.23
N LYS A 112 1.74 6.04 25.38
CA LYS A 112 1.12 5.22 26.43
C LYS A 112 1.55 5.80 27.79
N SER A 113 0.70 6.63 28.40
CA SER A 113 0.80 7.00 29.81
C SER A 113 0.32 5.87 30.70
#